data_AF-B4WN33-F1
#
_entry.id   AF-B4WN33-F1
#
_cell.length_a   1.000
_cell.length_b   1.000
_cell.length_c   1.000
_cell.angle_alpha   90.00
_cell.angle_beta   90.00
_cell.angle_gamma   90.00
#
_symmetry.space_group_name_H-M   'P 1'
#
loop_
_entity.id
_entity.type
_entity.pdbx_description
1 polymer ?
#
loop_
_entity_poly.entity_id
_entity_poly.type
_entity_poly.pdbx_seq_one_letter_code
_entity_poly.pdbx_strand_id
1 'polypeptide(L)'
;MTTVTLMQAKILEKFAMKAISKSKLKSKLLEFLRFVESEGEELVVTDRGNPVVKIVKYAESPSTEALFGDMRGKVQYFEDLTAPTSDEWEEL
;
A
#
# COMPACT_ATOMS: atom_id res chain seq x y z
N MET A 1 0.00 -37.53 5.99
CA MET A 1 1.07 -36.73 5.35
C MET A 1 0.60 -35.90 4.14
N THR A 2 -0.69 -35.86 3.80
CA THR A 2 -1.17 -35.19 2.57
C THR A 2 -1.87 -33.85 2.80
N THR A 3 -2.50 -33.65 3.96
CA THR A 3 -3.26 -32.41 4.26
C THR A 3 -2.37 -31.23 4.63
N VAL A 4 -1.30 -31.48 5.39
CA VAL A 4 -0.34 -30.44 5.81
C VAL A 4 0.42 -29.86 4.62
N THR A 5 0.81 -30.70 3.65
CA THR A 5 1.51 -30.25 2.43
C THR A 5 0.62 -29.40 1.52
N LEU A 6 -0.66 -29.77 1.39
CA LEU A 6 -1.63 -28.98 0.61
C LEU A 6 -1.91 -27.61 1.25
N MET A 7 -1.95 -27.57 2.59
CA MET A 7 -2.19 -26.34 3.35
C MET A 7 -0.96 -25.41 3.31
N GLN A 8 0.25 -25.97 3.44
CA GLN A 8 1.52 -25.25 3.27
C GLN A 8 1.68 -24.68 1.86
N ALA A 9 1.29 -25.42 0.81
CA ALA A 9 1.30 -24.93 -0.58
C ALA A 9 0.30 -23.79 -0.80
N LYS A 10 -0.92 -23.88 -0.26
CA LYS A 10 -1.91 -22.78 -0.29
C LYS A 10 -1.46 -21.54 0.47
N ILE A 11 -0.74 -21.72 1.58
CA ILE A 11 -0.18 -20.61 2.37
C ILE A 11 0.98 -19.96 1.61
N LEU A 12 1.85 -20.74 0.96
CA LEU A 12 2.94 -20.22 0.11
C LEU A 12 2.41 -19.52 -1.16
N GLU A 13 1.34 -20.01 -1.79
CA GLU A 13 0.64 -19.31 -2.90
C GLU A 13 0.02 -17.98 -2.46
N LYS A 14 -0.39 -17.87 -1.19
CA LYS A 14 -0.96 -16.66 -0.61
C LYS A 14 0.11 -15.63 -0.19
N PHE A 15 1.33 -16.09 0.12
CA PHE A 15 2.44 -15.25 0.59
C PHE A 15 3.46 -14.87 -0.50
N ALA A 16 3.51 -15.57 -1.62
CA ALA A 16 4.22 -15.10 -2.80
C ALA A 16 3.37 -14.00 -3.46
N MET A 17 3.64 -12.72 -3.14
CA MET A 17 3.16 -11.55 -3.89
C MET A 17 3.01 -11.93 -5.37
N LYS A 18 1.78 -11.83 -5.89
CA LYS A 18 1.34 -12.34 -7.21
C LYS A 18 2.08 -11.68 -8.38
N ALA A 19 3.37 -11.92 -8.49
CA ALA A 19 4.20 -11.43 -9.57
C ALA A 19 3.78 -12.15 -10.85
N ILE A 20 3.21 -11.42 -11.81
CA ILE A 20 2.83 -11.96 -13.12
C ILE A 20 3.66 -11.30 -14.22
N SER A 21 4.00 -12.03 -15.27
CA SER A 21 4.67 -11.43 -16.42
C SER A 21 3.75 -10.46 -17.16
N LYS A 22 4.34 -9.47 -17.85
CA LYS A 22 3.61 -8.60 -18.80
C LYS A 22 2.80 -9.40 -19.82
N SER A 23 3.32 -10.52 -20.31
CA SER A 23 2.62 -11.39 -21.26
C SER A 23 1.37 -12.03 -20.65
N LYS A 24 1.45 -12.51 -19.39
CA LYS A 24 0.33 -13.09 -18.67
C LYS A 24 -0.73 -12.03 -18.38
N LEU A 25 -0.32 -10.83 -17.95
CA LEU A 25 -1.23 -9.69 -17.74
C LEU A 25 -2.00 -9.36 -19.03
N LYS A 26 -1.31 -9.24 -20.18
CA LYS A 26 -1.94 -8.89 -21.47
C LYS A 26 -3.05 -9.88 -21.87
N SER A 27 -2.86 -11.17 -21.62
CA SER A 27 -3.83 -12.21 -21.99
C SER A 27 -5.11 -12.22 -21.14
N LYS A 28 -5.04 -11.68 -19.92
CA LYS A 28 -6.08 -11.84 -18.88
C LYS A 28 -6.32 -10.56 -18.08
N LEU A 29 -6.12 -9.38 -18.69
CA LEU A 29 -6.08 -8.10 -17.98
C LEU A 29 -7.33 -7.88 -17.12
N LEU A 30 -8.53 -8.03 -17.71
CA LEU A 30 -9.80 -7.79 -17.00
C LEU A 30 -10.04 -8.78 -15.85
N GLU A 31 -9.52 -10.00 -15.94
CA GLU A 31 -9.60 -10.99 -14.85
C GLU A 31 -8.75 -10.54 -13.66
N PHE A 32 -7.52 -10.09 -13.93
CA PHE A 32 -6.62 -9.57 -12.90
C PHE A 32 -7.11 -8.27 -12.27
N LEU A 33 -7.72 -7.36 -13.05
CA LEU A 33 -8.32 -6.15 -12.49
C LEU A 33 -9.47 -6.49 -11.53
N ARG A 34 -10.40 -7.36 -11.94
CA ARG A 34 -11.48 -7.82 -11.06
C ARG A 34 -10.97 -8.54 -9.81
N PHE A 35 -9.90 -9.31 -9.95
CA PHE A 35 -9.23 -9.95 -8.83
C PHE A 35 -8.71 -8.92 -7.81
N VAL A 36 -8.01 -7.87 -8.28
CA VAL A 36 -7.51 -6.79 -7.42
C VAL A 36 -8.66 -5.99 -6.78
N GLU A 37 -9.74 -5.73 -7.52
CA GLU A 37 -10.92 -5.00 -7.02
C GLU A 37 -11.66 -5.76 -5.91
N SER A 38 -11.82 -7.08 -6.06
CA SER A 38 -12.58 -7.94 -5.14
C SER A 38 -11.80 -8.29 -3.88
N GLU A 39 -10.56 -8.77 -4.02
CA GLU A 39 -9.75 -9.23 -2.88
C GLU A 39 -8.97 -8.09 -2.21
N GLY A 40 -8.78 -6.95 -2.90
CA GLY A 40 -7.96 -5.84 -2.41
C GLY A 40 -6.46 -6.14 -2.36
N GLU A 41 -6.03 -7.30 -2.83
CA GLU A 41 -4.62 -7.71 -2.85
C GLU A 41 -3.83 -6.96 -3.95
N GLU A 42 -2.57 -6.60 -3.64
CA GLU A 42 -1.66 -5.99 -4.60
C GLU A 42 -1.13 -7.01 -5.61
N LEU A 43 -1.00 -6.59 -6.88
CA LEU A 43 -0.47 -7.39 -7.98
C LEU A 43 0.78 -6.72 -8.55
N VAL A 44 1.89 -7.46 -8.60
CA VAL A 44 3.14 -6.97 -9.21
C VAL A 44 3.26 -7.53 -10.62
N VAL A 45 3.60 -6.70 -11.58
CA VAL A 45 3.84 -7.10 -12.97
C VAL A 45 5.34 -7.08 -13.21
N THR A 46 5.86 -8.14 -13.83
CA THR A 46 7.26 -8.28 -14.16
C THR A 46 7.51 -8.28 -15.66
N ASP A 47 8.69 -7.81 -16.06
CA ASP A 47 9.24 -7.94 -17.39
C ASP A 47 10.59 -8.63 -17.29
N ARG A 48 10.71 -9.82 -17.90
CA ARG A 48 11.91 -10.67 -17.80
C ARG A 48 12.37 -10.89 -16.35
N GLY A 49 11.41 -11.10 -15.43
CA GLY A 49 11.67 -11.31 -14.00
C GLY A 49 11.84 -10.04 -13.17
N ASN A 50 11.96 -8.87 -13.78
CA ASN A 50 12.11 -7.61 -13.06
C ASN A 50 10.74 -6.97 -12.80
N PRO A 51 10.40 -6.54 -11.56
CA PRO A 51 9.20 -5.77 -11.28
C PRO A 51 9.20 -4.44 -12.04
N VAL A 52 8.09 -4.12 -12.72
CA VAL A 52 7.97 -2.90 -13.53
C VAL A 52 6.68 -2.11 -13.30
N VAL A 53 5.61 -2.76 -12.85
CA VAL A 53 4.31 -2.13 -12.58
C VAL A 53 3.71 -2.77 -11.34
N LYS A 54 3.01 -1.96 -10.54
CA LYS A 54 2.15 -2.44 -9.46
C LYS A 54 0.70 -2.07 -9.80
N ILE A 55 -0.22 -3.01 -9.65
CA ILE A 55 -1.65 -2.79 -9.76
C ILE A 55 -2.23 -2.98 -8.37
N VAL A 56 -2.90 -1.95 -7.87
CA VAL A 56 -3.51 -1.92 -6.54
C VAL A 56 -4.95 -1.49 -6.66
N LYS A 57 -5.78 -1.94 -5.72
CA LYS A 57 -7.15 -1.45 -5.61
C LYS A 57 -7.09 0.05 -5.31
N TYR A 58 -7.87 0.83 -6.06
CA TYR A 58 -8.06 2.22 -5.71
C TYR A 58 -8.92 2.28 -4.43
N ALA A 59 -8.33 2.76 -3.35
CA ALA A 59 -9.02 3.02 -2.10
C ALA A 59 -9.16 4.53 -1.92
N GLU A 60 -10.31 4.96 -1.43
CA GLU A 60 -10.46 6.36 -1.00
C GLU A 60 -9.45 6.64 0.11
N SER A 61 -8.74 7.76 -0.02
CA SER A 61 -7.92 8.25 1.08
C SER A 61 -8.83 8.53 2.27
N PRO A 62 -8.51 8.02 3.47
CA PRO A 62 -9.31 8.33 4.65
C PRO A 62 -9.35 9.85 4.85
N SER A 63 -10.52 10.37 5.20
CA SER A 63 -10.68 11.80 5.43
C SER A 63 -9.80 12.26 6.59
N THR A 64 -9.42 13.55 6.59
CA THR A 64 -8.70 14.15 7.73
C THR A 64 -9.45 13.92 9.04
N GLU A 65 -10.78 13.92 9.00
CA GLU A 65 -11.61 13.61 10.16
C GLU A 65 -11.45 12.17 10.62
N ALA A 66 -11.48 11.19 9.70
CA ALA A 66 -11.30 9.79 10.04
C ALA A 66 -9.90 9.50 10.63
N LEU A 67 -8.88 10.22 10.19
CA LEU A 67 -7.51 10.04 10.66
C LEU A 67 -7.21 10.79 11.97
N PHE A 68 -7.70 12.02 12.11
CA PHE A 68 -7.24 12.97 13.13
C PHE A 68 -8.38 13.59 13.95
N GLY A 69 -9.63 13.17 13.77
CA GLY A 69 -10.79 13.68 14.52
C GLY A 69 -10.56 13.62 16.03
N ASP A 70 -10.03 12.49 16.51
CA ASP A 70 -9.69 12.29 17.92
C ASP A 70 -8.58 13.22 18.45
N MET A 71 -7.80 13.85 17.57
CA MET A 71 -6.73 14.78 17.95
C MET A 71 -7.21 16.24 17.99
N ARG A 72 -8.41 16.54 17.48
CA ARG A 72 -8.96 17.91 17.53
C ARG A 72 -9.10 18.38 18.97
N GLY A 73 -8.62 19.59 19.24
CA GLY A 73 -8.66 20.19 20.58
C GLY A 73 -7.68 19.61 21.59
N LYS A 74 -6.86 18.61 21.22
CA LYS A 74 -5.79 18.06 22.07
C LYS A 74 -4.43 18.74 21.87
N VAL A 75 -4.35 19.71 20.95
CA VAL A 75 -3.12 20.46 20.69
C VAL A 75 -2.88 21.43 21.85
N GLN A 76 -1.70 21.32 22.46
CA GLN A 76 -1.22 22.26 23.47
C GLN A 76 -0.13 23.13 22.85
N TYR A 77 -0.33 24.45 22.92
CA TYR A 77 0.66 25.42 22.48
C TYR A 77 1.52 25.83 23.67
N PHE A 78 2.83 25.67 23.53
CA PHE A 78 3.79 26.02 24.59
C PHE A 78 4.37 27.43 24.40
N GLU A 79 4.29 27.96 23.18
CA GLU A 79 4.77 29.28 22.80
C GLU A 79 3.81 29.93 21.80
N ASP A 80 4.06 31.20 21.48
CA ASP A 80 3.35 31.89 20.40
C ASP A 80 3.75 31.28 19.05
N LEU A 81 2.77 30.74 18.34
CA LEU A 81 2.93 30.14 17.01
C LEU A 81 3.49 31.11 15.96
N THR A 82 3.38 32.41 16.22
CA THR A 82 3.83 33.48 15.33
C THR A 82 5.11 34.14 15.82
N ALA A 83 5.71 33.63 16.90
CA ALA A 83 7.02 34.07 17.34
C ALA A 83 8.06 33.81 16.23
N PRO A 84 8.99 34.74 16.00
CA PRO A 84 10.07 34.54 15.04
C PRO A 84 11.02 33.44 15.54
N THR A 85 11.28 32.44 14.70
CA THR A 85 12.24 31.35 14.98
C THR A 85 13.63 31.63 14.41
N SER A 86 13.90 32.86 13.95
CA SER A 86 15.15 33.23 13.28
C SER A 86 16.39 32.96 14.14
N ASP A 87 16.26 33.10 15.46
CA ASP A 87 17.34 32.92 16.43
C ASP A 87 17.69 31.43 16.67
N GLU A 88 16.85 30.49 16.20
CA GLU A 88 17.07 29.03 16.35
C GLU A 88 17.93 28.43 15.23
N TRP A 89 18.14 29.17 14.14
CA TRP A 89 18.93 28.72 13.00
C TRP A 89 20.28 29.44 13.01
N GLU A 90 21.39 28.71 13.06
CA GLU A 90 22.72 29.29 12.91
C GLU A 90 22.88 29.88 11.50
N GLU A 91 23.51 31.06 11.39
CA GLU A 91 23.90 31.62 10.09
C GLU A 91 24.94 30.68 9.43
N LEU A 92 24.58 30.15 8.25
CA LEU A 92 25.42 29.27 7.43
C LEU A 92 26.63 29.97 6.84
#